data_AF-A0AAD4D8Z7-F1
#
_entry.id   AF-A0AAD4D8Z7-F1
#
_cell.length_a   1.000
_cell.length_b   1.000
_cell.length_c   1.000
_cell.angle_alpha   90.00
_cell.angle_beta   90.00
_cell.angle_gamma   90.00
#
_symmetry.space_group_name_H-M   'P 1'
#
loop_
_entity.id
_entity.type
_entity.pdbx_description
1 polymer ?
#
loop_
_entity_poly.entity_id
_entity_poly.type
_entity_poly.pdbx_seq_one_letter_code
_entity_poly.pdbx_strand_id
1 'polypeptide(L)'
;MLHLLGVNLPDQKLVQYALPLFYGIGQKTALKVLATLSIHKTCKIADLSEPQVNQLSTLLSDMKIESDLRKQIRANIMHHRSIGSYVGRRHAMGLPVRGQNTKNNAKTARRLNGRWLKSEKREYSSSTRSIIPSTDSPFESFFNRKWF
;
A
#
# COMPACT_ATOMS: atom_id res chain seq x y z
N MET A 1 -14.18 17.63 -18.88
CA MET A 1 -13.65 16.70 -17.88
C MET A 1 -12.16 16.62 -18.12
N LEU A 2 -11.35 17.00 -17.13
CA LEU A 2 -9.89 16.92 -17.25
C LEU A 2 -9.37 15.58 -16.70
N HIS A 3 -8.67 14.82 -17.54
CA HIS A 3 -7.98 13.61 -17.12
C HIS A 3 -6.48 13.90 -16.96
N LEU A 4 -5.95 13.69 -15.76
CA LEU A 4 -4.56 14.00 -15.45
C LEU A 4 -3.94 12.89 -14.61
N LEU A 5 -2.83 12.31 -15.08
CA LEU A 5 -2.07 11.24 -14.41
C LEU A 5 -2.93 10.05 -13.91
N GLY A 6 -3.96 9.66 -14.68
CA GLY A 6 -4.84 8.54 -14.33
C GLY A 6 -5.99 8.90 -13.38
N VAL A 7 -6.14 10.17 -12.99
CA VAL A 7 -7.23 10.65 -12.12
C VAL A 7 -8.14 11.61 -12.89
N ASN A 8 -9.45 11.43 -12.69
CA ASN A 8 -10.49 12.27 -13.28
C ASN A 8 -10.76 13.47 -12.37
N LEU A 9 -10.49 14.67 -12.88
CA LEU A 9 -10.77 15.91 -12.17
C LEU A 9 -12.08 16.53 -12.70
N PRO A 10 -13.06 16.83 -11.82
CA PRO A 10 -14.32 17.44 -12.24
C PRO A 10 -14.15 18.94 -12.53
N ASP A 11 -14.59 19.37 -13.71
CA ASP A 11 -14.32 20.72 -14.25
C ASP A 11 -14.82 21.87 -13.37
N GLN A 12 -15.94 21.66 -12.66
CA GLN A 12 -16.58 22.68 -11.83
C GLN A 12 -15.83 22.94 -10.51
N LYS A 13 -14.91 22.06 -10.10
CA LYS A 13 -14.16 22.26 -8.85
C LYS A 13 -13.01 23.24 -9.06
N LEU A 14 -12.69 23.97 -8.00
CA LEU A 14 -11.49 24.79 -7.93
C LEU A 14 -10.25 23.90 -7.95
N VAL A 15 -9.21 24.34 -8.65
CA VAL A 15 -7.96 23.57 -8.80
C VAL A 15 -7.35 23.25 -7.42
N GLN A 16 -7.43 24.19 -6.47
CA GLN A 16 -6.97 24.00 -5.08
C GLN A 16 -7.58 22.76 -4.40
N TYR A 17 -8.87 22.51 -4.60
CA TYR A 17 -9.58 21.39 -3.97
C TYR A 17 -9.57 20.13 -4.82
N ALA A 18 -9.28 20.27 -6.11
CA ALA A 18 -9.15 19.13 -7.00
C ALA A 18 -7.79 18.43 -6.87
N LEU A 19 -6.69 19.17 -6.67
CA LEU A 19 -5.36 18.58 -6.49
C LEU A 19 -5.25 17.60 -5.30
N PRO A 20 -5.89 17.83 -4.14
CA PRO A 20 -5.92 16.85 -3.05
C PRO A 20 -6.66 15.55 -3.34
N LEU A 21 -7.31 15.39 -4.50
CA LEU A 21 -7.83 14.09 -4.93
C LEU A 21 -6.69 13.11 -5.23
N PHE A 22 -5.51 13.62 -5.61
CA PHE A 22 -4.32 12.81 -5.75
C PHE A 22 -3.77 12.38 -4.38
N TYR A 23 -3.51 11.09 -4.22
CA TYR A 23 -2.89 10.55 -3.03
C TYR A 23 -1.47 11.10 -2.84
N GLY A 24 -1.22 11.70 -1.67
CA GLY A 24 0.04 12.33 -1.33
C GLY A 24 0.01 13.85 -1.42
N ILE A 25 -1.00 14.44 -2.06
CA ILE A 25 -1.19 15.88 -2.12
C ILE A 25 -2.19 16.33 -1.07
N GLY A 26 -1.77 17.23 -0.18
CA GLY A 26 -2.63 17.93 0.76
C GLY A 26 -2.91 19.38 0.34
N GLN A 27 -3.65 20.10 1.17
CA GLN A 27 -3.98 21.51 0.93
C GLN A 27 -2.72 22.40 0.82
N LYS A 28 -1.75 22.20 1.72
CA LYS A 28 -0.51 23.00 1.74
C LYS A 28 0.33 22.79 0.47
N THR A 29 0.45 21.56 0.00
CA THR A 29 1.20 21.24 -1.21
C THR A 29 0.48 21.73 -2.45
N ALA A 30 -0.86 21.61 -2.51
CA ALA A 30 -1.66 22.15 -3.60
C ALA A 30 -1.49 23.68 -3.73
N LEU A 31 -1.52 24.41 -2.62
CA LEU A 31 -1.28 25.86 -2.62
C LEU A 31 0.14 26.22 -3.11
N LYS A 32 1.15 25.42 -2.75
CA LYS A 32 2.52 25.61 -3.26
C LYS A 32 2.58 25.40 -4.77
N VAL A 33 1.98 24.33 -5.28
CA VAL A 33 1.91 24.03 -6.72
C VAL A 33 1.25 25.18 -7.48
N LEU A 34 0.11 25.69 -6.97
CA LEU A 34 -0.57 26.84 -7.57
C LEU A 34 0.29 28.10 -7.57
N ALA A 35 1.02 28.36 -6.48
CA ALA A 35 1.93 29.50 -6.39
C ALA A 35 3.10 29.38 -7.39
N THR A 36 3.67 28.19 -7.56
CA THR A 36 4.75 27.94 -8.53
C THR A 36 4.30 28.19 -9.96
N LEU A 37 3.07 27.78 -10.30
CA LEU A 37 2.49 27.95 -11.63
C LEU A 37 1.81 29.32 -11.84
N SER A 38 1.86 30.20 -10.83
CA SER A 38 1.16 31.50 -10.83
C SER A 38 -0.34 31.41 -11.15
N ILE A 39 -1.00 30.33 -10.70
CA ILE A 39 -2.44 30.11 -10.89
C ILE A 39 -3.20 30.68 -9.69
N HIS A 40 -4.28 31.42 -9.96
CA HIS A 40 -5.12 31.99 -8.91
C HIS A 40 -5.91 30.92 -8.13
N LYS A 41 -6.10 31.11 -6.82
CA LYS A 41 -6.74 30.12 -5.93
C LYS A 41 -8.21 29.82 -6.28
N THR A 42 -8.91 30.80 -6.85
CA THR A 42 -10.32 30.66 -7.25
C THR A 42 -10.48 30.18 -8.69
N CYS A 43 -9.39 29.84 -9.38
CA CYS A 43 -9.44 29.27 -10.73
C CYS A 43 -10.11 27.90 -10.68
N LYS A 44 -11.06 27.66 -11.59
CA LYS A 44 -11.66 26.34 -11.80
C LYS A 44 -10.81 25.53 -12.77
N ILE A 45 -10.99 24.23 -12.75
CA ILE A 45 -10.31 23.33 -13.69
C ILE A 45 -10.70 23.64 -15.14
N ALA A 46 -11.96 24.02 -15.37
CA ALA A 46 -12.43 24.43 -16.70
C ALA A 46 -11.69 25.65 -17.26
N ASP A 47 -11.16 26.52 -16.39
CA ASP A 47 -10.55 27.79 -16.77
C ASP A 47 -9.03 27.64 -17.01
N LEU A 48 -8.48 26.44 -16.85
CA LEU A 48 -7.06 26.19 -17.09
C LEU A 48 -6.75 26.15 -18.59
N SER A 49 -5.72 26.91 -18.98
CA SER A 49 -5.18 26.84 -20.33
C SER A 49 -4.36 25.56 -20.55
N GLU A 50 -4.33 25.06 -21.78
CA GLU A 50 -3.51 23.90 -22.17
C GLU A 50 -2.04 23.96 -21.71
N PRO A 51 -1.29 25.08 -21.88
CA PRO A 51 0.08 25.15 -21.40
C PRO A 51 0.18 25.03 -19.87
N GLN A 52 -0.76 25.58 -19.11
CA GLN A 52 -0.79 25.44 -17.65
C GLN A 52 -1.08 24.00 -17.23
N VAL A 53 -1.95 23.30 -17.96
CA VAL A 53 -2.21 21.87 -17.75
C VAL A 53 -0.94 21.05 -17.98
N ASN A 54 -0.20 21.34 -19.05
CA ASN A 54 1.06 20.65 -19.34
C ASN A 54 2.11 20.92 -18.26
N GLN A 55 2.29 22.16 -17.83
CA GLN A 55 3.20 22.52 -16.74
C GLN A 55 2.81 21.83 -15.42
N LEU A 56 1.51 21.78 -15.12
CA LEU A 56 0.99 21.07 -13.95
C LEU A 56 1.30 19.57 -14.04
N SER A 57 1.13 18.96 -15.20
CA SER A 57 1.43 17.53 -15.42
C SER A 57 2.91 17.22 -15.20
N THR A 58 3.82 18.05 -15.75
CA THR A 58 5.27 17.88 -15.56
C THR A 58 5.64 17.99 -14.08
N LEU A 59 5.17 19.04 -13.41
CA LEU A 59 5.47 19.25 -11.99
C LEU A 59 4.94 18.11 -11.11
N LEU A 60 3.74 17.61 -11.40
CA LEU A 60 3.17 16.48 -10.67
C LEU A 60 3.89 15.17 -10.91
N SER A 61 4.46 14.97 -12.11
CA SER A 61 5.24 13.77 -12.45
C SER A 61 6.57 13.72 -11.70
N ASP A 62 7.18 14.87 -11.42
CA ASP A 62 8.42 14.95 -10.62
C ASP A 62 8.19 14.66 -9.13
N MET A 63 6.95 14.81 -8.65
CA MET A 63 6.58 14.57 -7.27
C MET A 63 6.31 13.08 -7.00
N LYS A 64 6.72 12.58 -5.82
CA LYS A 64 6.37 11.23 -5.36
C LYS A 64 4.90 11.17 -4.93
N ILE A 65 4.01 10.87 -5.86
CA ILE A 65 2.56 10.79 -5.64
C ILE A 65 1.99 9.41 -5.96
N GLU A 66 0.73 9.19 -5.60
CA GLU A 66 -0.07 8.01 -5.95
C GLU A 66 0.62 6.67 -5.70
N SER A 67 0.94 5.94 -6.77
CA SER A 67 1.40 4.56 -6.70
C SER A 67 2.77 4.47 -6.02
N ASP A 68 3.65 5.42 -6.26
CA ASP A 68 5.03 5.36 -5.78
C ASP A 68 5.10 5.68 -4.30
N LEU A 69 4.32 6.66 -3.84
CA LEU A 69 4.18 6.92 -2.41
C LEU A 69 3.56 5.72 -1.66
N ARG A 70 2.56 5.06 -2.26
CA ARG A 70 1.96 3.85 -1.68
C ARG A 70 2.97 2.68 -1.63
N LYS A 71 3.76 2.48 -2.69
CA LYS A 71 4.83 1.46 -2.73
C LYS A 71 5.87 1.73 -1.65
N GLN A 72 6.32 2.98 -1.49
CA GLN A 72 7.28 3.36 -0.46
C GLN A 72 6.76 3.07 0.95
N ILE A 73 5.51 3.43 1.24
CA ILE A 73 4.89 3.15 2.54
C ILE A 73 4.79 1.63 2.80
N ARG A 74 4.43 0.84 1.78
CA ARG A 74 4.40 -0.62 1.90
C ARG A 74 5.79 -1.19 2.14
N ALA A 75 6.81 -0.72 1.42
CA ALA A 75 8.19 -1.14 1.58
C ALA A 75 8.68 -0.86 3.01
N ASN A 76 8.37 0.31 3.58
CA ASN A 76 8.71 0.64 4.96
C ASN A 76 8.07 -0.33 5.97
N ILE A 77 6.79 -0.69 5.79
CA ILE A 77 6.10 -1.66 6.66
C ILE A 77 6.69 -3.07 6.49
N MET A 78 7.03 -3.46 5.26
CA MET A 78 7.69 -4.75 4.98
C MET A 78 9.06 -4.83 5.62
N HIS A 79 9.83 -3.75 5.58
CA HIS A 79 11.12 -3.65 6.27
C HIS A 79 10.97 -3.82 7.80
N HIS A 80 10.00 -3.14 8.42
CA HIS A 80 9.71 -3.35 9.84
C HIS A 80 9.30 -4.79 10.18
N ARG A 81 8.64 -5.49 9.25
CA ARG A 81 8.25 -6.90 9.38
C ARG A 81 9.46 -7.83 9.24
N SER A 82 10.32 -7.62 8.24
CA SER A 82 11.52 -8.46 8.02
C SER A 82 12.49 -8.38 9.20
N ILE A 83 12.63 -7.19 9.81
CA ILE A 83 13.44 -7.01 11.03
C ILE A 83 12.82 -7.72 12.25
N GLY A 84 11.50 -7.99 12.26
CA GLY A 84 10.81 -8.55 13.42
C GLY A 84 10.46 -7.52 14.51
N SER A 85 10.50 -6.23 14.17
CA SER A 85 10.17 -5.14 15.11
C SER A 85 8.74 -5.27 15.67
N TYR A 86 8.47 -4.64 16.83
CA TYR A 86 7.12 -4.56 17.41
C TYR A 86 6.10 -4.06 16.38
N VAL A 87 6.43 -2.97 15.68
CA VAL A 87 5.59 -2.36 14.65
C VAL A 87 5.23 -3.36 13.55
N GLY A 88 6.22 -4.07 13.01
CA GLY A 88 6.01 -5.09 11.97
C GLY A 88 5.08 -6.21 12.42
N ARG A 89 5.28 -6.74 13.64
CA ARG A 89 4.40 -7.77 14.23
C ARG A 89 2.96 -7.29 14.39
N ARG A 90 2.76 -6.05 14.87
CA ARG A 90 1.42 -5.47 15.03
C ARG A 90 0.70 -5.26 13.70
N HIS A 91 1.41 -4.80 12.67
CA HIS A 91 0.87 -4.71 11.32
C HIS A 91 0.47 -6.09 10.76
N ALA A 92 1.29 -7.12 10.95
CA ALA A 92 0.97 -8.48 10.51
C ALA A 92 -0.24 -9.09 11.23
N MET A 93 -0.41 -8.78 12.51
CA MET A 93 -1.55 -9.21 13.34
C MET A 93 -2.81 -8.35 13.12
N GLY A 94 -2.72 -7.23 12.41
CA GLY A 94 -3.82 -6.28 12.23
C GLY A 94 -4.21 -5.55 13.52
N LEU A 95 -3.27 -5.34 14.45
CA LEU A 95 -3.53 -4.65 15.71
C LEU A 95 -3.07 -3.18 15.65
N PRO A 96 -3.55 -2.33 16.57
CA PRO A 96 -3.02 -0.98 16.74
C PRO A 96 -1.51 -0.99 17.02
N VAL A 97 -0.81 -0.05 16.41
CA VAL A 97 0.67 -0.02 16.31
C VAL A 97 1.30 0.97 17.28
N ARG A 98 0.60 2.06 17.65
CA ARG A 98 1.15 3.15 18.47
C ARG A 98 0.77 3.00 19.94
N GLY A 99 0.88 1.79 20.48
CA GLY A 99 0.65 1.50 21.91
C GLY A 99 -0.81 1.64 22.39
N GLN A 100 -1.79 1.65 21.49
CA GLN A 100 -3.19 1.78 21.90
C GLN A 100 -3.74 0.50 22.55
N ASN A 101 -4.66 0.69 23.51
CA ASN A 101 -5.41 -0.40 24.15
C ASN A 101 -6.24 -1.21 23.14
N THR A 102 -6.23 -2.54 23.28
CA THR A 102 -6.86 -3.46 22.31
C THR A 102 -8.04 -4.26 22.84
N LYS A 103 -8.37 -4.09 24.13
CA LYS A 103 -9.42 -4.86 24.82
C LYS A 103 -10.81 -4.64 24.20
N ASN A 104 -11.18 -3.39 23.93
CA ASN A 104 -12.54 -3.05 23.48
C ASN A 104 -12.54 -2.45 22.05
N ASN A 105 -11.81 -1.36 21.83
CA ASN A 105 -11.98 -0.51 20.63
C ASN A 105 -10.80 -0.56 19.65
N ALA A 106 -10.61 -1.70 18.99
CA ALA A 106 -9.55 -1.89 17.97
C ALA A 106 -10.08 -2.18 16.55
N LYS A 107 -11.37 -1.92 16.27
CA LYS A 107 -12.06 -2.33 15.03
C LYS A 107 -11.41 -1.76 13.76
N THR A 108 -11.09 -0.47 13.74
CA THR A 108 -10.49 0.19 12.57
C THR A 108 -9.11 -0.37 12.22
N ALA A 109 -8.28 -0.59 13.25
CA ALA A 109 -6.96 -1.21 13.07
C ALA A 109 -7.09 -2.64 12.54
N ARG A 110 -7.98 -3.46 13.12
CA ARG A 110 -8.25 -4.83 12.66
C ARG A 110 -8.71 -4.89 11.20
N ARG A 111 -9.47 -3.88 10.75
CA ARG A 111 -9.97 -3.78 9.38
C ARG A 111 -8.90 -3.33 8.38
N LEU A 112 -8.07 -2.35 8.74
CA LEU A 112 -7.17 -1.68 7.80
C LEU A 112 -5.70 -2.14 7.90
N ASN A 113 -5.21 -2.40 9.10
CA ASN A 113 -3.81 -2.75 9.32
C ASN A 113 -3.52 -4.14 8.75
N GLY A 114 -2.52 -4.22 7.87
CA GLY A 114 -2.05 -5.48 7.31
C GLY A 114 -3.04 -6.21 6.40
N ARG A 115 -4.14 -5.56 5.98
CA ARG A 115 -5.10 -6.14 5.02
C ARG A 115 -4.39 -6.62 3.74
N TRP A 116 -3.42 -5.85 3.26
CA TRP A 116 -2.64 -6.17 2.07
C TRP A 116 -1.58 -7.26 2.32
N LEU A 117 -1.06 -7.37 3.56
CA LEU A 117 -0.12 -8.42 3.98
C LEU A 117 -0.77 -9.82 4.03
N LYS A 118 -2.09 -9.88 4.24
CA LYS A 118 -2.83 -11.15 4.33
C LYS A 118 -3.03 -11.84 2.97
N SER A 119 -2.89 -11.12 1.85
CA SER A 119 -3.03 -11.74 0.52
C SER A 119 -1.91 -12.75 0.23
N GLU A 120 -0.69 -12.49 0.70
CA GLU A 120 0.45 -13.44 0.64
C GLU A 120 0.26 -14.71 1.49
N LYS A 121 -0.62 -14.68 2.49
CA LYS A 121 -0.85 -15.86 3.36
C LYS A 121 -1.79 -16.91 2.74
N ARG A 122 -2.43 -16.63 1.60
CA ARG A 122 -3.31 -17.61 0.95
C ARG A 122 -2.56 -18.78 0.31
N GLU A 123 -1.25 -18.65 0.10
CA GLU A 123 -0.41 -19.71 -0.45
C GLU A 123 0.17 -20.66 0.61
N TYR A 124 0.05 -20.31 1.90
CA TYR A 124 0.41 -21.19 3.03
C TYR A 124 -0.85 -21.75 3.71
N SER A 125 -1.85 -22.15 2.92
CA SER A 125 -2.82 -23.11 3.43
C SER A 125 -2.09 -24.44 3.57
N SER A 126 -2.16 -25.02 4.75
CA SER A 126 -1.51 -26.26 5.18
C SER A 126 -2.07 -27.48 4.45
N SER A 127 -1.87 -27.55 3.15
CA SER A 127 -1.51 -28.80 2.49
C SER A 127 0.00 -28.76 2.31
N THR A 128 0.72 -28.85 3.44
CA THR A 128 2.10 -29.32 3.44
C THR A 128 2.03 -30.71 2.85
N ARG A 129 2.20 -30.83 1.52
CA ARG A 129 2.52 -32.10 0.89
C ARG A 129 3.90 -32.41 1.47
N SER A 130 3.93 -33.24 2.50
CA SER A 130 5.15 -33.77 3.07
C SER A 130 5.86 -34.50 1.95
N ILE A 131 6.77 -33.82 1.25
CA ILE A 131 7.81 -34.50 0.48
C ILE A 131 8.81 -34.96 1.53
N ILE A 132 8.43 -35.99 2.28
CA ILE A 132 9.42 -36.86 2.90
C ILE A 132 10.03 -37.57 1.69
N PRO A 133 11.30 -37.33 1.34
CA PRO A 133 11.97 -38.27 0.44
C PRO A 133 11.91 -39.62 1.15
N SER A 134 11.36 -40.64 0.50
CA SER A 134 11.40 -42.01 0.98
C SER A 134 12.86 -42.38 1.19
N THR A 135 13.34 -42.21 2.42
CA THR A 135 14.60 -42.79 2.85
C THR A 135 14.31 -44.27 2.94
N ASP A 136 14.73 -45.03 1.93
CA ASP A 136 14.88 -46.47 2.05
C ASP A 136 15.79 -46.70 3.26
N SER A 137 15.17 -47.05 4.38
CA SER A 137 15.91 -47.35 5.59
C SER A 137 16.59 -48.71 5.36
N PRO A 138 17.91 -48.86 5.54
CA PRO A 138 18.59 -50.14 5.34
C PRO A 138 18.10 -51.26 6.27
N PHE A 139 17.26 -50.92 7.26
CA PHE A 139 16.76 -51.81 8.31
C PHE A 139 15.38 -52.43 8.03
N GLU A 140 14.66 -52.00 6.98
CA GLU A 140 13.34 -52.58 6.64
C GLU A 140 13.42 -54.02 6.11
N SER A 141 14.59 -54.45 5.64
CA SER A 141 14.86 -55.84 5.21
C SER A 141 14.99 -56.84 6.38
N PHE A 142 15.14 -56.35 7.62
CA PHE A 142 15.38 -57.21 8.79
C PHE A 142 14.09 -57.73 9.42
N PHE A 143 12.98 -56.98 9.31
CA PHE A 143 11.70 -57.34 9.94
C PHE A 143 10.79 -58.21 9.06
N ASN A 144 11.12 -58.41 7.78
CA ASN A 144 10.28 -59.12 6.82
C ASN A 144 10.76 -60.54 6.48
N ARG A 145 11.41 -61.23 7.43
CA ARG A 145 11.61 -62.69 7.35
C ARG A 145 10.47 -63.40 8.06
N LYS A 146 9.43 -63.76 7.30
CA LYS A 146 8.44 -64.75 7.74
C LYS A 146 9.15 -66.07 8.01
N TRP A 147 9.05 -66.56 9.24
CA TRP A 147 9.23 -67.96 9.57
C TRP A 147 7.84 -68.61 9.56
N PHE A 148 7.73 -69.70 8.79
CA PHE A 148 6.57 -70.56 8.52
C PHE A 148 5.47 -69.99 7.61
#